data_AF-A0A554UJ82-F1
#
_entry.id   AF-A0A554UJ82-F1
#
_cell.length_a   1.000
_cell.length_b   1.000
_cell.length_c   1.000
_cell.angle_alpha   90.00
_cell.angle_beta   90.00
_cell.angle_gamma   90.00
#
_symmetry.space_group_name_H-M   'P 1'
#
loop_
_entity.id
_entity.type
_entity.pdbx_description
1 polymer ?
#
loop_
_entity_poly.entity_id
_entity_poly.type
_entity_poly.pdbx_seq_one_letter_code
_entity_poly.pdbx_strand_id
1 'polypeptide(L)' 'MHVQRVVMPGSRRESWTVLGADAAPIVWVERYLAYLTDIERSPNTVKAYAHDLKDWFVF' A
#
# COMPACT_ATOMS: atom_id res chain seq x y z
N MET A 1 2.62 -9.68 -8.11
CA MET A 1 2.41 -8.50 -7.24
C MET A 1 2.78 -8.86 -5.80
N HIS A 2 3.46 -7.97 -5.08
CA HIS A 2 3.94 -8.22 -3.71
C HIS A 2 3.54 -7.07 -2.78
N VAL A 3 2.95 -7.38 -1.62
CA VAL A 3 2.65 -6.37 -0.59
C VAL A 3 3.89 -6.12 0.24
N GLN A 4 4.38 -4.88 0.24
CA GLN A 4 5.61 -4.47 0.91
C GLN A 4 5.25 -3.51 2.05
N ARG A 5 5.78 -3.75 3.25
CA ARG A 5 5.71 -2.78 4.35
C ARG A 5 6.71 -1.65 4.09
N VAL A 6 6.27 -0.41 4.29
CA VAL A 6 7.10 0.79 4.19
C VAL A 6 7.03 1.60 5.49
N VAL A 7 8.06 2.40 5.74
CA VAL A 7 8.14 3.28 6.91
C VAL A 7 8.32 4.71 6.40
N MET A 8 7.41 5.59 6.77
CA MET A 8 7.46 7.00 6.36
C MET A 8 8.69 7.68 6.96
N PRO A 9 9.55 8.32 6.14
CA PRO A 9 10.65 9.11 6.64
C PRO A 9 10.16 10.19 7.61
N GLY A 10 10.93 10.45 8.67
CA GLY A 10 10.64 11.51 9.66
C GLY A 10 9.58 11.18 10.71
N SER A 11 8.54 10.40 10.41
CA SER A 11 7.49 10.04 11.38
C SER A 11 7.60 8.64 11.95
N ARG A 12 8.39 7.75 11.31
CA ARG A 12 8.46 6.31 11.62
C ARG A 12 7.09 5.61 11.58
N ARG A 13 6.07 6.21 10.96
CA ARG A 13 4.77 5.58 10.77
C ARG A 13 4.88 4.46 9.76
N GLU A 14 4.29 3.32 10.07
CA GLU A 14 4.19 2.19 9.16
C GLU A 14 3.06 2.40 8.14
N SER A 15 3.29 1.95 6.91
CA SER A 15 2.29 1.86 5.84
C SER A 15 2.62 0.68 4.91
N TRP A 16 1.85 0.50 3.84
CA TRP A 16 2.01 -0.58 2.86
C TRP A 16 1.90 -0.06 1.44
N THR A 17 2.62 -0.72 0.54
CA THR A 17 2.54 -0.52 -0.91
C THR A 17 2.42 -1.88 -1.62
N VAL A 18 2.11 -1.87 -2.91
CA VAL A 18 2.09 -3.07 -3.76
C VAL A 18 3.06 -2.91 -4.91
N LEU A 19 4.02 -3.84 -4.97
CA LEU A 19 5.04 -3.89 -6.01
C LEU A 19 4.58 -4.74 -7.20
N GLY A 20 4.89 -4.25 -8.40
CA GLY A 20 4.76 -4.95 -9.67
C GLY A 20 5.85 -6.00 -9.90
N ALA A 21 5.85 -6.61 -11.08
CA ALA A 21 6.86 -7.61 -11.48
C ALA A 21 8.27 -6.99 -11.65
N ASP A 22 8.33 -5.70 -11.90
CA ASP A 22 9.53 -4.86 -11.99
C ASP A 22 10.06 -4.40 -10.62
N ALA A 23 9.45 -4.88 -9.52
CA ALA A 23 9.72 -4.45 -8.16
C ALA A 23 9.48 -2.95 -7.90
N ALA A 24 8.71 -2.27 -8.77
CA ALA A 24 8.31 -0.88 -8.57
C ALA A 24 6.88 -0.79 -8.01
N PRO A 25 6.54 0.27 -7.23
CA PRO A 25 5.17 0.52 -6.79
C PRO A 25 4.22 0.68 -7.98
N ILE A 26 3.05 0.05 -7.91
CA ILE A 26 2.00 0.21 -8.91
C ILE A 26 1.29 1.55 -8.64
N VAL A 27 1.47 2.51 -9.56
CA VAL A 27 1.08 3.93 -9.37
C VAL A 27 -0.36 4.13 -8.88
N TRP A 28 -1.34 3.43 -9.48
CA TRP A 28 -2.74 3.61 -9.12
C TRP A 28 -3.09 3.01 -7.75
N VAL A 29 -2.47 1.89 -7.40
CA VAL A 29 -2.59 1.28 -6.08
C VAL A 29 -1.96 2.19 -5.03
N GLU A 30 -0.76 2.70 -5.29
CA GLU A 30 -0.07 3.63 -4.40
C GLU A 30 -0.89 4.89 -4.13
N ARG A 31 -1.49 5.50 -5.16
CA ARG A 31 -2.36 6.67 -5.00
C ARG A 31 -3.54 6.40 -4.07
N TYR A 32 -4.16 5.22 -4.18
CA TYR A 32 -5.29 4.87 -3.32
C TYR A 32 -4.85 4.60 -1.87
N LEU A 33 -3.74 3.88 -1.67
CA LEU A 33 -3.20 3.61 -0.33
C LEU A 33 -2.71 4.90 0.36
N ALA A 34 -2.14 5.84 -0.41
CA ALA A 34 -1.82 7.19 0.06
C ALA A 34 -3.08 7.96 0.48
N TYR A 35 -4.14 7.92 -0.33
CA TYR A 35 -5.44 8.51 0.04
C TYR A 35 -5.99 7.95 1.36
N LEU A 36 -5.92 6.63 1.58
CA LEU A 36 -6.34 6.03 2.86
C LEU A 36 -5.52 6.57 4.04
N THR A 37 -4.22 6.77 3.83
CA THR A 37 -3.33 7.37 4.84
C THR A 37 -3.69 8.83 5.12
N ASP A 38 -3.97 9.62 4.08
CA ASP A 38 -4.33 11.03 4.17
C ASP A 38 -5.66 11.27 4.91
N ILE A 39 -6.61 10.34 4.79
CA ILE A 39 -7.88 10.37 5.55
C ILE A 39 -7.77 9.67 6.92
N GLU A 40 -6.55 9.47 7.41
CA GLU A 40 -6.23 8.94 8.74
C GLU A 40 -6.72 7.49 8.98
N ARG A 41 -6.82 6.66 7.93
CA ARG A 41 -7.03 5.23 8.16
C ARG A 41 -5.85 4.63 8.90
N SER A 42 -6.16 3.67 9.77
CA SER A 42 -5.13 3.00 10.56
C SER A 42 -4.15 2.25 9.64
N PRO A 43 -2.88 2.09 10.05
CA PRO A 43 -1.90 1.25 9.35
C PRO A 43 -2.47 -0.14 8.98
N ASN A 44 -3.16 -0.80 9.91
CA ASN A 44 -3.80 -2.11 9.66
C ASN A 44 -4.87 -2.06 8.56
N THR A 45 -5.60 -0.95 8.44
CA THR A 45 -6.57 -0.75 7.35
C THR A 45 -5.85 -0.63 6.01
N VAL A 46 -4.79 0.17 5.92
CA VAL A 46 -3.99 0.30 4.68
C VAL A 46 -3.40 -1.05 4.27
N LYS A 47 -2.90 -1.83 5.24
CA LYS A 47 -2.43 -3.20 5.02
C LYS A 47 -3.50 -4.09 4.39
N ALA A 48 -4.71 -4.12 4.96
CA ALA A 48 -5.82 -4.94 4.47
C ALA A 48 -6.15 -4.58 3.00
N TYR A 49 -6.32 -3.29 2.71
CA TYR A 49 -6.59 -2.82 1.35
C TYR A 49 -5.46 -3.14 0.36
N ALA A 50 -4.19 -3.11 0.78
CA ALA A 50 -3.07 -3.51 -0.07
C ALA A 50 -3.15 -4.99 -0.46
N HIS A 51 -3.56 -5.86 0.48
CA HIS A 51 -3.79 -7.29 0.20
C HIS A 51 -5.02 -7.50 -0.69
N ASP A 52 -6.14 -6.83 -0.39
CA ASP A 52 -7.38 -6.95 -1.18
C ASP A 52 -7.16 -6.50 -2.63
N LEU A 53 -6.44 -5.39 -2.84
CA LEU A 53 -6.10 -4.92 -4.18
C LEU A 53 -5.13 -5.85 -4.89
N LYS A 54 -4.11 -6.37 -4.20
CA LYS A 54 -3.21 -7.38 -4.76
C LYS A 54 -4.01 -8.57 -5.28
N ASP A 55 -4.97 -9.06 -4.50
CA ASP A 55 -5.72 -10.25 -4.86
C ASP A 55 -6.73 -9.95 -5.97
N TRP A 56 -7.42 -8.80 -5.93
CA TRP A 56 -8.34 -8.34 -6.99
C TRP A 56 -7.69 -8.26 -8.38
N PHE A 57 -6.45 -7.80 -8.48
CA PHE A 57 -5.74 -7.66 -9.77
C PHE A 57 -5.06 -8.95 -10.27
N VAL A 58 -5.00 -10.01 -9.45
CA VAL A 58 -4.43 -11.31 -9.82
C VAL A 58 -5.52 -12.30 -10.28
N PHE A 59 -6.79 -11.98 -10.05
CA PHE A 59 -7.94 -12.64 -10.67
C PHE A 59 -8.27 -12.00 -12.04
#